data_AF-A0A354BAK9-F1
#
_entry.id   AF-A0A354BAK9-F1
#
_cell.length_a   1.000
_cell.length_b   1.000
_cell.length_c   1.000
_cell.angle_alpha   90.00
_cell.angle_beta   90.00
_cell.angle_gamma   90.00
#
_symmetry.space_group_name_H-M   'P 1'
#
loop_
_entity.id
_entity.type
_entity.pdbx_description
1 polymer ?
#
loop_
_entity_poly.entity_id
_entity_poly.type
_entity_poly.pdbx_seq_one_letter_code
_entity_poly.pdbx_strand_id
1 'polypeptide(L)'
;MISDPVTGDDGVVRCGWAGTASDYNEYHDHEWGRPVVDDVRLFEKLCLEGFQSGLAWITILRKRENFRAAFDGFDFRVVANYDDDDVARLLDDAGIVRHQGKIRSAINNAKRAVALVEAEGSLARYVWSWE
;
A
#
# COMPACT_ATOMS: atom_id res chain seq x y z
N MET A 1 0.30 19.16 -12.85
CA MET A 1 -0.85 20.08 -12.64
C MET A 1 -1.64 19.54 -11.47
N ILE A 2 -1.83 20.33 -10.42
CA ILE A 2 -2.82 20.01 -9.39
C ILE A 2 -4.18 20.29 -10.03
N SER A 3 -5.02 19.27 -10.13
CA SER A 3 -6.40 19.38 -10.60
C SER A 3 -7.22 20.22 -9.63
N ASP A 4 -8.03 21.14 -10.15
CA ASP A 4 -8.93 21.97 -9.35
C ASP A 4 -9.84 21.11 -8.46
N PRO A 5 -10.20 21.58 -7.25
CA PRO A 5 -11.13 20.85 -6.39
C PRO A 5 -12.46 20.54 -7.09
N VAL A 6 -13.02 19.38 -6.80
CA VAL A 6 -14.31 18.94 -7.36
C VAL A 6 -15.36 18.83 -6.26
N THR A 7 -16.62 19.13 -6.59
CA THR A 7 -17.77 18.94 -5.69
C THR A 7 -18.47 17.66 -6.08
N GLY A 8 -18.58 16.70 -5.15
CA GLY A 8 -19.32 15.46 -5.37
C GLY A 8 -20.84 15.66 -5.36
N ASP A 9 -21.58 14.64 -5.80
CA ASP A 9 -23.05 14.64 -5.76
C ASP A 9 -23.63 14.74 -4.34
N ASP A 10 -22.81 14.41 -3.34
CA ASP A 10 -23.07 14.56 -1.92
C ASP A 10 -22.81 15.99 -1.39
N GLY A 11 -22.40 16.92 -2.25
CA GLY A 11 -22.08 18.30 -1.91
C GLY A 11 -20.71 18.48 -1.24
N VAL A 12 -19.92 17.43 -1.09
CA VAL A 12 -18.60 17.49 -0.44
C VAL A 12 -17.53 17.89 -1.46
N VAL A 13 -16.74 18.91 -1.10
CA VAL A 13 -15.59 19.37 -1.90
C VAL A 13 -14.37 18.50 -1.62
N ARG A 14 -13.76 17.94 -2.66
CA ARG A 14 -12.59 17.05 -2.59
C ARG A 14 -11.46 17.54 -3.50
N CYS A 15 -10.24 17.02 -3.29
CA CYS A 15 -9.15 17.24 -4.25
C CYS A 15 -9.55 16.78 -5.65
N GLY A 16 -9.09 17.44 -6.71
CA GLY A 16 -9.57 17.16 -8.07
C GLY A 16 -9.26 15.77 -8.64
N TRP A 17 -8.39 15.00 -7.98
CA TRP A 17 -8.15 13.59 -8.31
C TRP A 17 -9.17 12.64 -7.65
N ALA A 18 -9.74 13.06 -6.52
CA ALA A 18 -10.93 12.42 -5.95
C ALA A 18 -12.16 12.85 -6.76
N GLY A 19 -13.28 12.12 -6.67
CA GLY A 19 -14.51 12.43 -7.41
C GLY A 19 -14.68 11.72 -8.76
N THR A 20 -13.69 10.97 -9.23
CA THR A 20 -13.80 10.18 -10.48
C THR A 20 -14.46 8.82 -10.29
N ALA A 21 -14.55 8.33 -9.05
CA ALA A 21 -15.23 7.10 -8.67
C ALA A 21 -15.53 7.08 -7.16
N SER A 22 -16.55 6.32 -6.73
CA SER A 22 -17.00 6.30 -5.33
C SER A 22 -15.96 5.71 -4.37
N ASP A 23 -15.21 4.69 -4.81
CA ASP A 23 -14.11 4.07 -4.06
C ASP A 23 -12.95 5.05 -3.83
N TYR A 24 -12.67 5.96 -4.77
CA TYR A 24 -11.72 7.04 -4.53
C TYR A 24 -12.23 8.07 -3.52
N ASN A 25 -13.53 8.37 -3.51
CA ASN A 25 -14.09 9.30 -2.52
C ASN A 25 -13.95 8.75 -1.12
N GLU A 26 -14.30 7.48 -0.92
CA GLU A 26 -14.16 6.79 0.36
C GLU A 26 -12.69 6.77 0.83
N TYR A 27 -11.78 6.38 -0.06
CA TYR A 27 -10.34 6.39 0.23
C TYR A 27 -9.82 7.79 0.57
N HIS A 28 -10.23 8.81 -0.19
CA HIS A 28 -9.83 10.20 0.03
C HIS A 28 -10.30 10.69 1.40
N ASP A 29 -11.57 10.48 1.74
CA ASP A 29 -12.21 11.10 2.91
C ASP A 29 -11.74 10.46 4.23
N HIS A 30 -11.47 9.15 4.19
CA HIS A 30 -11.22 8.34 5.39
C HIS A 30 -9.78 7.87 5.54
N GLU A 31 -8.99 7.78 4.48
CA GLU A 31 -7.65 7.16 4.55
C GLU A 31 -6.50 8.04 4.07
N TRP A 32 -6.72 8.85 3.02
CA TRP A 32 -5.68 9.67 2.42
C TRP A 32 -5.36 10.89 3.30
N GLY A 33 -4.07 11.17 3.49
CA GLY A 33 -3.61 12.27 4.34
C GLY A 33 -3.88 12.09 5.84
N ARG A 34 -4.44 10.96 6.28
CA ARG A 34 -4.64 10.64 7.70
C ARG A 34 -3.38 9.97 8.27
N PRO A 35 -2.90 10.38 9.47
CA PRO A 35 -1.74 9.75 10.09
C PRO A 35 -1.92 8.25 10.32
N VAL A 36 -0.88 7.47 10.04
CA VAL A 36 -0.82 6.03 10.31
C VAL A 36 0.36 5.78 11.23
N VAL A 37 0.08 5.37 12.46
CA VAL A 37 1.09 5.08 13.51
C VAL A 37 1.28 3.59 13.78
N ASP A 38 0.59 2.75 13.03
CA ASP A 38 0.72 1.28 13.08
C ASP A 38 1.76 0.81 12.05
N ASP A 39 2.73 0.02 12.49
CA ASP A 39 3.86 -0.43 11.67
C ASP A 39 3.42 -1.28 10.47
N VAL A 40 2.49 -2.22 10.68
CA VAL A 40 2.02 -3.14 9.63
C VAL A 40 1.21 -2.37 8.60
N ARG A 41 0.30 -1.50 9.05
CA ARG A 41 -0.52 -0.66 8.17
C ARG A 41 0.34 0.32 7.36
N LEU A 42 1.40 0.87 7.96
CA LEU A 42 2.33 1.75 7.24
C LEU A 42 3.14 0.94 6.21
N PHE A 43 3.62 -0.24 6.57
CA PHE A 43 4.32 -1.14 5.66
C PHE A 43 3.45 -1.56 4.47
N GLU A 44 2.17 -1.89 4.70
CA GLU A 44 1.19 -2.14 3.65
C GLU A 44 1.12 -0.96 2.69
N LYS A 45 0.89 0.27 3.20
CA LYS A 45 0.79 1.48 2.36
C LYS A 45 2.03 1.65 1.50
N LEU A 46 3.23 1.56 2.09
CA LEU A 46 4.51 1.69 1.37
C LEU A 46 4.65 0.66 0.24
N CYS A 47 4.28 -0.60 0.49
CA CYS A 47 4.33 -1.63 -0.54
C CYS A 47 3.33 -1.39 -1.67
N LEU A 48 2.10 -1.00 -1.34
CA LEU A 48 1.06 -0.71 -2.33
C LEU A 48 1.42 0.46 -3.25
N GLU A 49 2.07 1.50 -2.73
CA GLU A 49 2.63 2.59 -3.56
C GLU A 49 3.71 2.06 -4.51
N GLY A 50 4.57 1.13 -4.07
CA GLY A 50 5.52 0.43 -4.95
C GLY A 50 4.82 -0.36 -6.07
N PHE A 51 3.71 -1.03 -5.76
CA PHE A 51 2.91 -1.74 -6.77
C PHE A 51 2.23 -0.80 -7.78
N GLN A 52 1.96 0.46 -7.41
CA GLN A 52 1.33 1.45 -8.28
C GLN A 52 2.22 1.90 -9.44
N SER A 53 3.55 1.76 -9.37
CA SER A 53 4.46 2.23 -10.44
C SER A 53 4.02 1.77 -11.84
N GLY A 54 3.71 2.72 -12.73
CA GLY A 54 3.22 2.44 -14.09
C GLY A 54 1.72 2.08 -14.21
N LEU A 55 0.94 2.24 -13.14
CA LEU A 55 -0.50 1.98 -13.09
C LEU A 55 -1.24 3.17 -12.45
N ALA A 56 -2.55 3.26 -12.66
CA ALA A 56 -3.39 4.16 -11.87
C ALA A 56 -3.58 3.60 -10.44
N TRP A 57 -3.62 4.49 -9.43
CA TRP A 57 -3.81 4.07 -8.03
C TRP A 57 -5.10 3.27 -7.81
N ILE A 58 -6.18 3.58 -8.53
CA ILE A 58 -7.46 2.86 -8.48
C ILE A 58 -7.30 1.37 -8.73
N THR A 59 -6.35 0.98 -9.59
CA THR A 59 -6.05 -0.42 -9.88
C THR A 59 -5.54 -1.14 -8.64
N ILE A 60 -4.72 -0.47 -7.83
CA ILE A 60 -4.19 -1.01 -6.58
C ILE A 60 -5.25 -0.97 -5.48
N LEU A 61 -5.98 0.15 -5.37
CA LEU A 61 -7.07 0.32 -4.41
C LEU A 61 -8.11 -0.81 -4.51
N ARG A 62 -8.58 -1.12 -5.73
CA ARG A 62 -9.56 -2.20 -5.97
C ARG A 62 -9.02 -3.61 -5.73
N LYS A 63 -7.70 -3.78 -5.69
CA LYS A 63 -7.03 -5.07 -5.44
C LYS A 63 -6.55 -5.22 -3.99
N ARG A 64 -6.81 -4.24 -3.12
CA ARG A 64 -6.20 -4.17 -1.78
C ARG A 64 -6.49 -5.39 -0.92
N GLU A 65 -7.73 -5.87 -0.88
CA GLU A 65 -8.07 -7.07 -0.11
C GLU A 65 -7.35 -8.31 -0.65
N ASN A 66 -7.22 -8.43 -1.98
CA ASN A 66 -6.46 -9.53 -2.58
C ASN A 66 -4.99 -9.45 -2.21
N PHE A 67 -4.40 -8.24 -2.22
CA PHE A 67 -3.02 -8.04 -1.77
C PHE A 67 -2.84 -8.43 -0.30
N ARG A 68 -3.76 -8.03 0.59
CA ARG A 68 -3.71 -8.43 2.00
C ARG A 68 -3.79 -9.94 2.15
N ALA A 69 -4.71 -10.61 1.45
CA ALA A 69 -4.80 -12.07 1.49
C ALA A 69 -3.52 -12.74 0.95
N ALA A 70 -2.98 -12.24 -0.16
CA ALA A 70 -1.82 -12.81 -0.83
C ALA A 70 -0.52 -12.65 -0.01
N PHE A 71 -0.38 -11.56 0.73
CA PHE A 71 0.81 -11.18 1.51
C PHE A 71 0.61 -11.31 3.03
N ASP A 72 -0.24 -12.24 3.50
CA ASP A 72 -0.45 -12.52 4.93
C ASP A 72 -0.75 -11.26 5.78
N GLY A 73 -1.68 -10.43 5.30
CA GLY A 73 -2.06 -9.17 5.94
C GLY A 73 -0.95 -8.12 5.94
N PHE A 74 0.09 -8.30 5.13
CA PHE A 74 1.32 -7.50 5.14
C PHE A 74 2.07 -7.53 6.47
N ASP A 75 1.97 -8.60 7.26
CA ASP A 75 2.89 -8.78 8.38
C ASP A 75 4.31 -8.94 7.81
N PHE A 76 5.11 -7.87 7.90
CA PHE A 76 6.46 -7.85 7.37
C PHE A 76 7.40 -8.88 8.02
N ARG A 77 7.05 -9.42 9.20
CA ARG A 77 7.80 -10.51 9.81
C ARG A 77 7.53 -11.84 9.10
N VAL A 78 6.31 -12.03 8.59
CA VAL A 78 5.94 -13.21 7.78
C VAL A 78 6.49 -13.06 6.37
N VAL A 79 6.19 -11.93 5.71
CA VAL A 79 6.57 -11.67 4.32
C VAL A 79 8.10 -11.65 4.14
N ALA A 80 8.88 -11.28 5.17
CA ALA A 80 10.34 -11.34 5.11
C ALA A 80 10.88 -12.77 4.90
N ASN A 81 10.12 -13.78 5.28
CA ASN A 81 10.50 -15.19 5.14
C ASN A 81 10.07 -15.82 3.81
N TYR A 82 9.36 -15.08 2.96
CA TYR A 82 8.96 -15.59 1.66
C TYR A 82 10.16 -15.97 0.80
N ASP A 83 10.02 -17.09 0.11
CA ASP A 83 11.03 -17.66 -0.77
C ASP A 83 10.59 -17.64 -2.25
N ASP A 84 11.26 -18.43 -3.09
CA ASP A 84 10.95 -18.50 -4.52
C ASP A 84 9.63 -19.24 -4.81
N ASP A 85 9.19 -20.16 -3.93
CA ASP A 85 7.90 -20.83 -4.07
C ASP A 85 6.75 -19.86 -3.77
N ASP A 86 6.93 -18.98 -2.77
CA ASP A 86 6.00 -17.88 -2.52
C ASP A 86 5.94 -16.90 -3.69
N VAL A 87 7.09 -16.56 -4.28
CA VAL A 87 7.11 -15.70 -5.48
C VAL A 87 6.36 -16.36 -6.63
N ALA A 88 6.53 -17.67 -6.85
CA ALA A 88 5.82 -18.41 -7.88
C ALA A 88 4.30 -18.45 -7.62
N ARG A 89 3.89 -18.72 -6.37
CA ARG A 89 2.47 -18.66 -5.92
C ARG A 89 1.86 -17.29 -6.20
N LEU A 90 2.55 -16.21 -5.84
CA LEU A 90 2.08 -14.84 -6.04
C LEU A 90 2.03 -14.43 -7.53
N LEU A 91 2.92 -14.98 -8.36
CA LEU A 91 2.89 -14.77 -9.80
C LEU A 91 1.70 -15.44 -10.48
N ASP A 92 1.11 -16.48 -9.88
CA ASP A 92 -0.08 -17.14 -10.39
C ASP A 92 -1.40 -16.45 -9.95
N ASP A 93 -1.35 -15.66 -8.87
CA ASP A 93 -2.52 -14.98 -8.33
C ASP A 93 -2.99 -13.80 -9.20
N ALA A 94 -4.08 -14.01 -9.96
CA ALA A 94 -4.73 -12.99 -10.79
C ALA A 94 -5.42 -11.86 -9.99
N GLY A 95 -5.62 -12.08 -8.68
CA GLY A 95 -6.17 -11.10 -7.74
C GLY A 95 -5.25 -9.90 -7.53
N ILE A 96 -3.93 -10.06 -7.70
CA ILE A 96 -2.93 -9.00 -7.50
C ILE A 96 -2.31 -8.51 -8.83
N VAL A 97 -1.23 -7.74 -8.74
CA VAL A 97 -0.38 -7.35 -9.88
C VAL A 97 0.74 -8.36 -10.03
N ARG A 98 0.65 -9.23 -11.06
CA ARG A 98 1.59 -10.32 -11.34
C ARG A 98 2.89 -9.81 -11.98
N HIS A 99 3.70 -9.10 -11.20
CA HIS A 99 4.98 -8.55 -11.65
C HIS A 99 6.10 -8.95 -10.68
N GLN A 100 6.99 -9.83 -11.12
CA GLN A 100 8.03 -10.45 -10.29
C GLN A 100 8.89 -9.43 -9.56
N GLY A 101 9.32 -8.36 -10.23
CA GLY A 101 10.15 -7.32 -9.60
C GLY A 101 9.44 -6.58 -8.46
N LYS A 102 8.12 -6.40 -8.56
CA LYS A 102 7.33 -5.69 -7.53
C LYS A 102 7.08 -6.61 -6.32
N ILE A 103 6.77 -7.88 -6.58
CA ILE A 103 6.65 -8.92 -5.54
C ILE A 103 7.97 -9.05 -4.76
N ARG A 104 9.09 -9.23 -5.47
CA ARG A 104 10.41 -9.33 -4.82
C ARG A 104 10.80 -8.04 -4.08
N SER A 105 10.37 -6.87 -4.57
CA SER A 105 10.56 -5.61 -3.84
C SER A 105 9.80 -5.61 -2.52
N ALA A 106 8.55 -6.07 -2.47
CA ALA A 106 7.78 -6.16 -1.22
C ALA A 106 8.45 -7.10 -0.20
N ILE A 107 8.97 -8.26 -0.67
CA ILE A 107 9.73 -9.20 0.17
C ILE A 107 11.03 -8.57 0.70
N ASN A 108 11.79 -7.88 -0.16
CA ASN A 108 12.98 -7.15 0.29
C ASN A 108 12.62 -6.05 1.29
N ASN A 109 11.57 -5.28 1.03
CA ASN A 109 11.11 -4.23 1.93
C ASN A 109 10.72 -4.81 3.29
N ALA A 110 10.09 -6.00 3.33
CA ALA A 110 9.76 -6.70 4.56
C ALA A 110 11.03 -7.02 5.37
N LYS A 111 12.07 -7.57 4.72
CA LYS A 111 13.37 -7.82 5.35
C LYS A 111 14.02 -6.55 5.93
N ARG A 112 13.88 -5.42 5.22
CA ARG A 112 14.38 -4.12 5.70
C ARG A 112 13.55 -3.56 6.85
N ALA A 113 12.23 -3.75 6.83
CA ALA A 113 11.35 -3.36 7.92
C ALA A 113 11.69 -4.14 9.21
N VAL A 114 11.94 -5.45 9.12
CA VAL A 114 12.41 -6.25 10.28
C VAL A 114 13.71 -5.66 10.85
N ALA A 115 14.74 -5.50 10.00
CA ALA A 115 16.04 -4.97 10.46
C ALA A 115 15.94 -3.55 11.04
N LEU A 116 15.08 -2.69 10.47
CA LEU A 116 14.84 -1.36 10.98
C LEU A 116 14.11 -1.38 12.33
N VAL A 117 13.11 -2.24 12.50
CA VAL A 117 12.42 -2.41 13.78
C VAL A 117 13.37 -2.96 14.85
N GLU A 118 14.30 -3.85 14.50
CA GLU A 118 15.34 -4.32 15.44
C GLU A 118 16.26 -3.18 15.90
N ALA A 119 16.60 -2.25 15.02
CA ALA A 119 17.49 -1.13 15.32
C ALA A 119 16.80 0.06 16.01
N GLU A 120 15.59 0.40 15.56
CA GLU A 120 14.88 1.65 15.88
C GLU A 120 13.59 1.43 16.68
N GLY A 121 13.19 0.17 16.88
CA GLY A 121 12.03 -0.25 17.67
C GLY A 121 10.68 -0.21 16.95
N SER A 122 10.46 0.71 16.00
CA SER A 122 9.21 0.80 15.23
C SER A 122 9.41 1.46 13.87
N LEU A 123 8.79 0.87 12.84
CA LEU A 123 8.80 1.42 11.49
C LEU A 123 8.06 2.76 11.43
N ALA A 124 6.86 2.84 11.99
CA ALA A 124 6.06 4.05 11.99
C ALA A 124 6.75 5.16 12.76
N ARG A 125 7.25 4.89 13.97
CA ARG A 125 7.99 5.89 14.76
C ARG A 125 9.19 6.44 13.99
N TYR A 126 9.95 5.56 13.33
CA TYR A 126 11.10 5.98 12.53
C TYR A 126 10.68 6.90 11.38
N VAL A 127 9.68 6.51 10.57
CA VAL A 127 9.20 7.32 9.44
C VAL A 127 8.70 8.69 9.92
N TRP A 128 7.92 8.72 11.01
CA TRP A 128 7.41 9.98 11.58
C TRP A 128 8.49 10.87 12.22
N SER A 129 9.71 10.38 12.44
CA SER A 129 10.81 11.23 12.93
C SER A 129 11.35 12.21 11.88
N TRP A 130 10.89 12.10 10.64
CA TRP A 130 11.30 12.94 9.50
C TRP A 130 10.27 14.01 9.13
N GLU A 131 9.17 14.12 9.89
CA GLU A 131 8.07 15.08 9.69
C GLU A 131 7.94 16.06 10.86
#